data_AF-A0A2E0HI16-F1
#
_entry.id   AF-A0A2E0HI16-F1
#
_cell.length_a   1.000
_cell.length_b   1.000
_cell.length_c   1.000
_cell.angle_alpha   90.00
_cell.angle_beta   90.00
_cell.angle_gamma   90.00
#
_symmetry.space_group_name_H-M   'P 1'
#
loop_
_entity.id
_entity.type
_entity.pdbx_description
1 polymer ?
#
loop_
_entity_poly.entity_id
_entity_poly.type
_entity_poly.pdbx_seq_one_letter_code
_entity_poly.pdbx_strand_id
1 'polypeptide(L)' 'GGECACGTCHMIVAEEWFDKTGAITDAEEQMLSMTPERTNTSRLGCQVKAKEAMDGMTVHLPEFQM' A
#
# COMPACT_ATOMS: atom_id res chain seq x y z
N GLY A 1 -5.72 -6.38 13.27
CA GLY A 1 -4.78 -5.58 12.47
C GLY A 1 -5.09 -5.85 11.01
N GLY A 2 -5.48 -4.83 10.26
CA GLY A 2 -5.99 -4.98 8.88
C GLY A 2 -7.28 -4.19 8.56
N GLU A 3 -7.77 -3.41 9.51
CA GLU A 3 -9.06 -2.68 9.42
C GLU A 3 -8.94 -1.30 8.76
N CYS A 4 -7.88 -1.04 7.98
CA CYS A 4 -7.62 0.28 7.39
C CYS A 4 -7.60 1.44 8.41
N ALA A 5 -7.12 1.18 9.62
CA ALA A 5 -7.19 2.12 10.75
C ALA A 5 -5.81 2.61 11.26
N CYS A 6 -4.72 2.24 10.57
CA CYS A 6 -3.35 2.67 10.89
C CYS A 6 -2.48 2.64 9.62
N GLY A 7 -1.31 3.28 9.66
CA GLY A 7 -0.34 3.33 8.57
C GLY A 7 0.75 2.26 8.64
N THR A 8 0.78 1.43 9.69
CA THR A 8 1.86 0.46 10.00
C THR A 8 2.12 -0.65 8.97
N CYS A 9 1.30 -0.71 7.91
CA CYS A 9 1.47 -1.63 6.79
C CYS A 9 1.73 -0.90 5.47
N HIS A 10 2.19 0.35 5.53
CA HIS A 10 2.51 1.15 4.37
C HIS A 10 3.62 0.48 3.57
N MET A 11 3.36 0.26 2.29
CA MET A 11 4.34 -0.23 1.32
C MET A 11 4.30 0.64 0.07
N ILE A 12 5.45 0.82 -0.56
CA ILE A 12 5.61 1.51 -1.83
C ILE A 12 5.73 0.44 -2.91
N VAL A 13 4.75 0.39 -3.79
CA VAL A 13 4.66 -0.64 -4.83
C VAL A 13 5.49 -0.21 -6.04
N ALA A 14 6.29 -1.10 -6.62
CA ALA A 14 7.00 -0.76 -7.86
C ALA A 14 5.99 -0.53 -8.99
N GLU A 15 6.24 0.46 -9.86
CA GLU A 15 5.26 1.00 -10.81
C GLU A 15 4.60 -0.08 -11.69
N GLU A 16 5.38 -1.06 -12.15
CA GLU A 16 4.92 -2.20 -12.96
C GLU A 16 3.87 -3.10 -12.27
N TRP A 17 3.75 -3.04 -10.93
CA TRP A 17 2.80 -3.83 -10.15
C TRP A 17 1.63 -3.00 -9.65
N PHE A 18 1.70 -1.66 -9.71
CA PHE A 18 0.73 -0.78 -9.05
C PHE A 18 -0.70 -1.04 -9.56
N ASP A 19 -0.90 -1.15 -10.87
CA ASP A 19 -2.21 -1.40 -11.47
C ASP A 19 -2.84 -2.73 -11.01
N LYS A 20 -2.01 -3.72 -10.65
CA LYS A 20 -2.49 -5.03 -10.18
C LYS A 20 -3.09 -4.94 -8.77
N THR A 21 -2.66 -3.94 -7.98
CA THR A 21 -3.11 -3.73 -6.59
C THR A 21 -4.56 -3.26 -6.48
N GLY A 22 -5.18 -2.87 -7.60
CA GLY A 22 -6.53 -2.33 -7.64
C GLY A 22 -6.58 -0.87 -7.20
N ALA A 23 -7.81 -0.33 -7.10
CA ALA A 23 -8.00 1.07 -6.72
C ALA A 23 -7.77 1.29 -5.22
N ILE A 24 -7.24 2.47 -4.89
CA ILE A 24 -7.21 3.00 -3.52
C ILE A 24 -8.63 3.41 -3.13
N THR A 25 -9.04 3.07 -1.90
CA THR A 25 -10.34 3.50 -1.35
C THR A 25 -10.19 4.85 -0.64
N ASP A 26 -11.30 5.59 -0.45
CA ASP A 26 -11.25 6.87 0.28
C ASP A 26 -10.69 6.73 1.70
N ALA A 27 -11.03 5.63 2.39
CA ALA A 27 -10.50 5.35 3.73
C ALA A 27 -8.99 5.06 3.70
N GLU A 28 -8.52 4.32 2.70
CA GLU A 28 -7.09 4.06 2.51
C GLU A 28 -6.33 5.35 2.17
N GLU A 29 -6.88 6.20 1.30
CA GLU A 29 -6.31 7.49 0.92
C GLU A 29 -6.21 8.43 2.13
N GLN A 30 -7.25 8.50 2.97
CA GLN A 30 -7.21 9.27 4.21
C GLN A 30 -6.07 8.83 5.12
N MET A 31 -5.90 7.51 5.31
CA MET A 31 -4.81 6.98 6.12
C MET A 31 -3.45 7.29 5.50
N LEU A 32 -3.25 7.04 4.20
CA LEU A 32 -2.00 7.30 3.50
C LEU A 32 -1.63 8.78 3.47
N SER A 33 -2.62 9.69 3.42
CA SER A 33 -2.38 11.14 3.47
C SER A 33 -1.73 11.60 4.78
N MET A 34 -1.89 10.83 5.85
CA MET A 34 -1.31 11.07 7.16
C MET A 34 0.00 10.30 7.37
N THR A 35 0.35 9.37 6.47
CA THR A 35 1.54 8.54 6.58
C THR A 35 2.78 9.27 6.04
N PRO A 36 3.90 9.30 6.79
CA PRO A 36 5.17 9.81 6.29
C PRO A 36 5.64 9.07 5.04
N GLU A 37 6.48 9.72 4.22
CA GLU A 37 7.11 9.09 3.05
C GLU A 37 6.11 8.54 2.01
N ARG A 38 4.86 9.05 2.02
CA ARG A 38 3.88 8.70 0.99
C ARG A 38 4.41 9.07 -0.40
N THR A 39 4.23 8.15 -1.35
CA THR A 39 4.49 8.30 -2.78
C THR A 39 3.22 8.03 -3.59
N ASN A 40 3.28 8.22 -4.90
CA ASN A 40 2.15 7.95 -5.80
C ASN A 40 1.76 6.47 -5.87
N THR A 41 2.70 5.55 -5.59
CA THR A 41 2.47 4.11 -5.60
C THR A 41 2.38 3.51 -4.20
N SER A 42 2.21 4.36 -3.18
CA SER A 42 1.97 3.91 -1.81
C SER A 42 0.63 3.19 -1.70
N ARG A 43 0.63 2.07 -0.98
CA ARG A 43 -0.55 1.28 -0.60
C ARG A 43 -0.48 0.90 0.87
N LEU A 44 -1.63 0.66 1.49
CA LEU A 44 -1.69 -0.09 2.74
C LEU A 44 -1.75 -1.58 2.41
N GLY A 45 -0.71 -2.34 2.80
CA GLY A 45 -0.59 -3.76 2.47
C GLY A 45 -1.81 -4.58 2.88
N CYS A 46 -2.48 -4.23 3.98
CA CYS A 46 -3.70 -4.91 4.42
C CYS A 46 -4.91 -4.72 3.48
N GLN A 47 -4.91 -3.68 2.63
CA GLN A 47 -5.97 -3.40 1.66
C GLN A 47 -5.71 -4.04 0.29
N VAL A 48 -4.48 -4.53 0.05
CA VAL A 48 -4.13 -5.22 -1.21
C VAL A 48 -4.41 -6.71 -1.07
N LYS A 49 -5.34 -7.23 -1.88
CA LYS A 49 -5.60 -8.67 -1.95
C LYS A 49 -4.61 -9.34 -2.91
N ALA A 50 -3.87 -10.33 -2.40
CA ALA A 50 -2.96 -11.14 -3.21
C ALA A 50 -3.72 -11.87 -4.33
N LYS A 51 -3.12 -11.90 -5.53
CA LYS A 51 -3.66 -12.54 -6.74
C LYS A 51 -2.50 -13.26 -7.44
N GLU A 52 -2.80 -14.28 -8.24
CA GLU A 52 -1.77 -14.98 -9.04
C GLU A 52 -0.99 -14.04 -9.96
N ALA A 53 -1.65 -13.00 -10.48
CA ALA A 53 -1.01 -11.98 -11.32
C ALA A 53 0.11 -11.18 -10.62
N MET A 54 0.25 -11.31 -9.29
CA MET A 54 1.27 -10.67 -8.45
C MET A 54 2.44 -11.59 -8.11
N ASP A 55 2.53 -12.80 -8.69
CA ASP A 55 3.69 -13.66 -8.47
C ASP A 55 4.99 -12.97 -8.92
N GLY A 56 5.97 -12.91 -8.02
CA GLY A 56 7.22 -12.14 -8.20
C GLY A 56 7.14 -10.65 -7.90
N MET A 57 6.02 -10.14 -7.38
CA MET A 57 5.86 -8.73 -7.03
C MET A 57 6.88 -8.27 -5.98
N THR A 58 7.48 -7.10 -6.24
CA THR A 58 8.40 -6.44 -5.30
C THR A 58 7.75 -5.20 -4.72
N VAL A 59 7.99 -4.95 -3.44
CA VAL A 59 7.59 -3.72 -2.74
C VAL A 59 8.75 -3.19 -1.93
N HIS A 60 8.76 -1.88 -1.72
CA HIS A 60 9.66 -1.22 -0.80
C HIS A 60 8.91 -0.83 0.46
N LEU A 61 9.54 -1.04 1.62
CA LEU A 61 9.02 -0.51 2.87
C LEU A 61 9.64 0.88 3.11
N PRO A 62 8.85 1.88 3.56
CA PRO A 62 9.40 3.13 4.06
C PRO A 62 10.34 2.88 5.24
N GLU A 63 11.18 3.86 5.56
CA GLU A 63 12.10 3.76 6.70
C GLU A 63 11.33 3.64 8.03
N PHE A 64 10.18 4.31 8.14
CA PHE A 64 9.33 4.30 9.33
C PHE A 64 7.90 3.81 9.05
N GLN A 65 7.36 3.04 10.00
CA GLN A 65 5.95 2.60 10.02
C GLN A 65 5.25 3.22 11.24
N MET A 66 4.06 3.78 11.04
CA MET A 66 3.29 4.47 12.09
C MET A 66 1.85 3.97 12.20
#